data_AF-A0A6N3BPL8-F1
#
_entry.id   AF-A0A6N3BPL8-F1
#
_cell.length_a   1.000
_cell.length_b   1.000
_cell.length_c   1.000
_cell.angle_alpha   90.00
_cell.angle_beta   90.00
_cell.angle_gamma   90.00
#
_symmetry.space_group_name_H-M   'P 1'
#
loop_
_entity.id
_entity.type
_entity.pdbx_description
1 polymer ?
#
loop_
_entity_poly.entity_id
_entity_poly.type
_entity_poly.pdbx_seq_one_letter_code
_entity_poly.pdbx_strand_id
1 'polypeptide(L)'
;MNKLILIGNGFDLAHGLQTSYSAFAEKNIKNPVIIEFHKLVKELGSEIPFLDDEGKVKDITWYSFEENIERLSSWMFHKNFDDNLTQKDYDEIDKNMFQYNKIFEELSDLLFYYLENEFSSKKIQVLDRVKKEITEDTYIISFNYTDTIKMYTSNYNFIHGSIQDDKKIILGFARGDVSDLSTNNYIKYWKEVLKEKLNFLRFLNNNNYENIEELMEEFNPHLMCMFSGKGGYQFPIKKDEEGEFYDTSSASKPILDYAESTGFFPAVDKSNYGDVEEIVIMGHGLESDIHYINSIFEKSTSLKRVKLFTYDGESSKEIERKKNLLKKMSKLNDIKVIYY
;
A
#
# COMPACT_ATOMS: atom_id res chain seq x y z
N MET A 1 23.74 -0.11 -6.88
CA MET A 1 22.50 -0.07 -7.69
C MET A 1 22.45 1.31 -8.32
N ASN A 2 22.60 1.38 -9.65
CA ASN A 2 22.71 2.68 -10.33
C ASN A 2 21.39 3.09 -11.00
N LYS A 3 20.51 2.13 -11.28
CA LYS A 3 19.20 2.35 -11.89
C LYS A 3 18.10 1.75 -11.03
N LEU A 4 17.07 2.54 -10.78
CA LEU A 4 15.85 2.13 -10.07
C LEU A 4 14.66 2.23 -11.02
N ILE A 5 13.84 1.19 -11.10
CA ILE A 5 12.58 1.22 -11.86
C ILE A 5 11.41 1.11 -10.89
N LEU A 6 10.50 2.06 -10.95
CA LEU A 6 9.24 2.05 -10.19
C LEU A 6 8.11 1.61 -11.11
N ILE A 7 7.42 0.53 -10.74
CA ILE A 7 6.39 -0.09 -11.57
C ILE A 7 5.01 0.08 -10.93
N GLY A 8 4.06 0.67 -11.65
CA GLY A 8 2.65 0.79 -11.26
C GLY A 8 1.71 0.18 -12.29
N ASN A 9 0.38 0.21 -12.04
CA ASN A 9 -0.59 -0.64 -12.74
C ASN A 9 -0.56 -0.49 -14.27
N GLY A 10 -0.17 0.68 -14.77
CA GLY A 10 0.03 0.92 -16.20
C GLY A 10 1.03 -0.02 -16.89
N PHE A 11 1.94 -0.63 -16.15
CA PHE A 11 2.81 -1.69 -16.66
C PHE A 11 2.00 -2.93 -17.04
N ASP A 12 1.13 -3.42 -16.17
CA ASP A 12 0.26 -4.57 -16.46
C ASP A 12 -0.71 -4.26 -17.61
N LEU A 13 -1.23 -3.02 -17.66
CA LEU A 13 -2.06 -2.54 -18.77
C LEU A 13 -1.31 -2.57 -20.11
N ALA A 14 -0.03 -2.18 -20.13
CA ALA A 14 0.81 -2.25 -21.33
C ALA A 14 1.03 -3.70 -21.81
N HIS A 15 0.86 -4.69 -20.93
CA HIS A 15 0.89 -6.12 -21.23
C HIS A 15 -0.48 -6.70 -21.58
N GLY A 16 -1.52 -5.87 -21.66
CA GLY A 16 -2.89 -6.27 -22.03
C GLY A 16 -3.70 -6.89 -20.89
N LEU A 17 -3.24 -6.77 -19.64
CA LEU A 17 -4.01 -7.16 -18.47
C LEU A 17 -5.01 -6.05 -18.10
N GLN A 18 -6.19 -6.41 -17.62
CA GLN A 18 -7.22 -5.48 -17.18
C GLN A 18 -7.11 -5.19 -15.68
N THR A 19 -5.97 -4.68 -15.22
CA THR A 19 -5.70 -4.48 -13.79
C THR A 19 -6.17 -3.13 -13.24
N SER A 20 -6.91 -2.33 -14.02
CA SER A 20 -7.46 -1.07 -13.50
C SER A 20 -8.61 -1.34 -12.53
N TYR A 21 -8.74 -0.47 -11.52
CA TYR A 21 -9.87 -0.52 -10.59
C TYR A 21 -11.23 -0.35 -11.28
N SER A 22 -11.28 0.40 -12.38
CA SER A 22 -12.50 0.51 -13.20
C SER A 22 -12.88 -0.81 -13.85
N ALA A 23 -11.94 -1.54 -14.45
CA ALA A 23 -12.20 -2.83 -15.08
C ALA A 23 -12.61 -3.89 -14.05
N PHE A 24 -11.95 -3.90 -12.89
CA PHE A 24 -12.33 -4.71 -11.74
C PHE A 24 -13.78 -4.45 -11.29
N ALA A 25 -14.11 -3.17 -11.08
CA ALA A 25 -15.44 -2.71 -10.66
C ALA A 25 -16.54 -3.09 -11.66
N GLU A 26 -16.30 -2.85 -12.95
CA GLU A 26 -17.25 -3.17 -14.03
C GLU A 26 -17.49 -4.68 -14.15
N LYS A 27 -16.41 -5.48 -14.08
CA LYS A 27 -16.51 -6.95 -14.13
C LYS A 27 -17.33 -7.51 -12.98
N ASN A 28 -17.24 -6.89 -11.81
CA ASN A 28 -17.84 -7.35 -10.57
C ASN A 28 -19.07 -6.52 -10.14
N ILE A 29 -19.67 -5.75 -11.03
CA ILE A 29 -20.74 -4.78 -10.68
C ILE A 29 -21.98 -5.41 -10.01
N LYS A 30 -22.19 -6.72 -10.20
CA LYS A 30 -23.28 -7.50 -9.57
C LYS A 30 -22.88 -8.22 -8.29
N ASN A 31 -21.60 -8.18 -7.90
CA ASN A 31 -21.13 -8.81 -6.68
C ASN A 31 -21.69 -8.06 -5.45
N PRO A 32 -22.27 -8.75 -4.45
CA PRO A 32 -22.82 -8.12 -3.26
C PRO A 32 -21.89 -7.11 -2.58
N VAL A 33 -20.60 -7.43 -2.41
CA VAL A 33 -19.65 -6.53 -1.73
C VAL A 33 -19.41 -5.25 -2.52
N ILE A 34 -19.38 -5.33 -3.86
CA ILE A 34 -19.23 -4.16 -4.74
C ILE A 34 -20.46 -3.26 -4.65
N ILE A 35 -21.66 -3.86 -4.63
CA ILE A 35 -22.92 -3.13 -4.48
C ILE A 35 -22.95 -2.41 -3.13
N GLU A 36 -22.57 -3.11 -2.06
CA GLU A 36 -22.56 -2.56 -0.70
C GLU A 36 -21.54 -1.42 -0.55
N PHE A 37 -20.32 -1.62 -1.04
CA PHE A 37 -19.30 -0.57 -1.04
C PHE A 37 -19.75 0.66 -1.83
N HIS A 38 -20.29 0.47 -3.04
CA HIS A 38 -20.78 1.59 -3.83
C HIS A 38 -21.92 2.33 -3.13
N LYS A 39 -22.80 1.62 -2.41
CA LYS A 39 -23.84 2.25 -1.59
C LYS A 39 -23.23 3.12 -0.49
N LEU A 40 -22.23 2.63 0.25
CA LEU A 40 -21.53 3.41 1.28
C LEU A 40 -20.88 4.67 0.70
N VAL A 41 -20.18 4.54 -0.43
CA VAL A 41 -19.54 5.69 -1.11
C VAL A 41 -20.57 6.72 -1.56
N LYS A 42 -21.75 6.27 -2.02
CA LYS A 42 -22.83 7.16 -2.43
C LYS A 42 -23.43 7.92 -1.23
N GLU A 43 -23.63 7.25 -0.11
CA GLU A 43 -24.12 7.88 1.14
C GLU A 43 -23.13 8.96 1.60
N LEU A 44 -21.84 8.64 1.63
CA LEU A 44 -20.76 9.58 1.93
C LEU A 44 -20.72 10.79 0.97
N GLY A 45 -20.83 10.55 -0.34
CA GLY A 45 -20.78 11.60 -1.36
C GLY A 45 -21.92 12.61 -1.28
N SER A 46 -23.00 12.29 -0.57
CA SER A 46 -24.09 13.22 -0.29
C SER A 46 -23.82 14.19 0.87
N GLU A 47 -22.81 13.91 1.70
CA GLU A 47 -22.53 14.67 2.93
C GLU A 47 -21.27 15.54 2.84
N ILE A 48 -20.15 15.07 2.24
CA ILE A 48 -18.85 15.76 2.33
C ILE A 48 -18.05 15.72 1.01
N PRO A 49 -17.67 16.88 0.42
CA PRO A 49 -16.74 16.93 -0.69
C PRO A 49 -15.30 16.65 -0.23
N PHE A 50 -14.55 15.83 -0.97
CA PHE A 50 -13.14 15.60 -0.69
C PHE A 50 -12.31 16.74 -1.24
N LEU A 51 -11.44 17.32 -0.41
CA LEU A 51 -10.53 18.39 -0.81
C LEU A 51 -9.13 17.82 -1.06
N ASP A 52 -8.46 18.27 -2.11
CA ASP A 52 -7.03 18.04 -2.30
C ASP A 52 -6.20 18.90 -1.33
N ASP A 53 -4.87 18.76 -1.39
CA ASP A 53 -3.92 19.52 -0.55
C ASP A 53 -4.01 21.05 -0.75
N GLU A 54 -4.66 21.49 -1.83
CA GLU A 54 -4.88 22.90 -2.15
C GLU A 54 -6.28 23.38 -1.74
N GLY A 55 -7.08 22.54 -1.06
CA GLY A 55 -8.43 22.84 -0.63
C GLY A 55 -9.47 22.81 -1.75
N LYS A 56 -9.17 22.19 -2.91
CA LYS A 56 -10.10 22.08 -4.04
C LYS A 56 -10.80 20.73 -4.04
N VAL A 57 -12.07 20.73 -4.46
CA VAL A 57 -12.85 19.48 -4.59
C VAL A 57 -12.17 18.55 -5.60
N LYS A 58 -11.69 17.39 -5.12
CA LYS A 58 -11.15 16.34 -5.97
C LYS A 58 -12.30 15.54 -6.57
N ASP A 59 -12.27 15.33 -7.88
CA ASP A 59 -13.21 14.45 -8.58
C ASP A 59 -12.83 12.99 -8.33
N ILE A 60 -13.39 12.41 -7.26
CA ILE A 60 -13.17 11.02 -6.87
C ILE A 60 -14.33 10.17 -7.39
N THR A 61 -14.00 9.24 -8.27
CA THR A 61 -14.96 8.25 -8.75
C THR A 61 -15.20 7.18 -7.69
N TRP A 62 -16.35 6.51 -7.72
CA TRP A 62 -16.66 5.48 -6.72
C TRP A 62 -15.71 4.27 -6.76
N TYR A 63 -15.07 4.00 -7.90
CA TYR A 63 -14.09 2.93 -8.07
C TYR A 63 -12.66 3.34 -7.69
N SER A 64 -12.46 4.55 -7.16
CA SER A 64 -11.24 4.95 -6.47
C SER A 64 -11.21 4.30 -5.08
N PHE A 65 -11.00 2.98 -5.03
CA PHE A 65 -11.21 2.18 -3.81
C PHE A 65 -10.38 2.67 -2.63
N GLU A 66 -9.08 2.90 -2.79
CA GLU A 66 -8.19 3.34 -1.71
C GLU A 66 -8.63 4.69 -1.12
N GLU A 67 -8.90 5.69 -1.96
CA GLU A 67 -9.39 6.99 -1.48
C GLU A 67 -10.77 6.90 -0.84
N ASN A 68 -11.65 6.03 -1.33
CA ASN A 68 -12.97 5.86 -0.75
C ASN A 68 -12.93 5.09 0.59
N ILE A 69 -12.01 4.12 0.76
CA ILE A 69 -11.75 3.48 2.05
C ILE A 69 -11.26 4.54 3.06
N GLU A 70 -10.34 5.41 2.64
CA GLU A 70 -9.87 6.53 3.47
C GLU A 70 -11.05 7.41 3.91
N ARG A 71 -11.85 7.88 2.95
CA ARG A 71 -12.96 8.78 3.22
C ARG A 71 -14.01 8.14 4.13
N LEU A 72 -14.34 6.88 3.92
CA LEU A 72 -15.30 6.16 4.77
C LEU A 72 -14.77 6.01 6.19
N SER A 73 -13.48 5.69 6.34
CA SER A 73 -12.83 5.55 7.65
C SER A 73 -12.81 6.89 8.39
N SER A 74 -12.38 7.97 7.72
CA SER A 74 -12.34 9.32 8.31
C SER A 74 -13.72 9.88 8.59
N TRP A 75 -14.70 9.65 7.70
CA TRP A 75 -16.09 10.07 7.93
C TRP A 75 -16.71 9.36 9.13
N MET A 76 -16.48 8.05 9.27
CA MET A 76 -16.92 7.28 10.44
C MET A 76 -16.27 7.78 11.73
N PHE A 77 -15.05 8.31 11.67
CA PHE A 77 -14.42 8.93 12.83
C PHE A 77 -15.06 10.30 13.11
N HIS A 78 -15.01 11.24 12.16
CA HIS A 78 -15.45 12.62 12.36
C HIS A 78 -16.94 12.78 12.69
N LYS A 79 -17.81 11.95 12.12
CA LYS A 79 -19.26 12.05 12.36
C LYS A 79 -19.66 11.63 13.78
N ASN A 80 -18.87 10.74 14.38
CA ASN A 80 -19.24 10.09 15.62
C ASN A 80 -18.36 10.52 16.81
N PHE A 81 -17.25 11.22 16.59
CA PHE A 81 -16.37 11.69 17.65
C PHE A 81 -16.84 13.02 18.25
N ASP A 82 -17.20 13.02 19.54
CA ASP A 82 -17.60 14.19 20.35
C ASP A 82 -16.85 14.14 21.70
N ASP A 83 -16.56 15.29 22.29
CA ASP A 83 -15.91 15.41 23.60
C ASP A 83 -16.69 14.71 24.74
N ASN A 84 -18.00 14.46 24.57
CA ASN A 84 -18.88 13.90 25.59
C ASN A 84 -19.20 12.40 25.43
N LEU A 85 -18.44 11.66 24.61
CA LEU A 85 -18.68 10.24 24.39
C LEU A 85 -18.49 9.40 25.65
N THR A 86 -19.41 8.46 25.87
CA THR A 86 -19.29 7.41 26.88
C THR A 86 -18.59 6.18 26.31
N GLN A 87 -18.09 5.28 27.17
CA GLN A 87 -17.48 4.01 26.73
C GLN A 87 -18.43 3.20 25.81
N LYS A 88 -19.73 3.23 26.09
CA LYS A 88 -20.73 2.52 25.28
C LYS A 88 -20.82 3.10 23.86
N ASP A 89 -20.66 4.41 23.72
CA ASP A 89 -20.70 5.07 22.41
C ASP A 89 -19.46 4.67 21.59
N TYR A 90 -18.28 4.63 22.22
CA TYR A 90 -17.06 4.09 21.60
C TYR A 90 -17.24 2.65 21.11
N ASP A 91 -17.82 1.78 21.94
CA ASP A 91 -18.05 0.37 21.56
C ASP A 91 -19.00 0.24 20.35
N GLU A 92 -20.02 1.10 20.25
CA GLU A 92 -20.95 1.12 19.11
C GLU A 92 -20.29 1.64 17.83
N ILE A 93 -19.50 2.70 17.96
CA ILE A 93 -18.71 3.28 16.88
C ILE A 93 -17.73 2.24 16.31
N ASP A 94 -16.99 1.56 17.19
CA ASP A 94 -16.06 0.49 16.82
C ASP A 94 -16.76 -0.68 16.14
N LYS A 95 -17.95 -1.05 16.62
CA LYS A 95 -18.77 -2.09 15.98
C LYS A 95 -19.17 -1.72 14.55
N ASN A 96 -19.49 -0.44 14.30
CA ASN A 96 -19.82 0.05 12.96
C ASN A 96 -18.59 0.05 12.05
N MET A 97 -17.45 0.57 12.54
CA MET A 97 -16.19 0.54 11.80
C MET A 97 -15.74 -0.90 11.49
N PHE A 98 -15.99 -1.83 12.41
CA PHE A 98 -15.76 -3.26 12.19
C PHE A 98 -16.59 -3.84 11.04
N GLN A 99 -17.84 -3.38 10.82
CA GLN A 99 -18.62 -3.79 9.64
C GLN A 99 -17.99 -3.25 8.35
N TYR A 100 -17.51 -2.01 8.35
CA TYR A 100 -16.86 -1.41 7.17
C TYR A 100 -15.58 -2.15 6.84
N ASN A 101 -14.81 -2.51 7.88
CA ASN A 101 -13.60 -3.31 7.74
C ASN A 101 -13.84 -4.69 7.13
N LYS A 102 -15.01 -5.30 7.33
CA LYS A 102 -15.38 -6.55 6.66
C LYS A 102 -15.62 -6.36 5.18
N ILE A 103 -16.33 -5.29 4.81
CA ILE A 103 -16.56 -4.94 3.40
C ILE A 103 -15.22 -4.68 2.71
N PHE A 104 -14.30 -3.97 3.36
CA PHE A 104 -12.95 -3.72 2.83
C PHE A 104 -12.14 -5.01 2.67
N GLU A 105 -12.33 -5.98 3.58
CA GLU A 105 -11.66 -7.28 3.54
C GLU A 105 -12.16 -8.10 2.35
N GLU A 106 -13.47 -8.22 2.23
CA GLU A 106 -14.14 -8.92 1.13
C GLU A 106 -13.84 -8.26 -0.24
N LEU A 107 -13.68 -6.94 -0.30
CA LEU A 107 -13.23 -6.23 -1.50
C LEU A 107 -11.79 -6.57 -1.86
N SER A 108 -10.89 -6.57 -0.87
CA SER A 108 -9.49 -6.92 -1.08
C SER A 108 -9.36 -8.35 -1.58
N ASP A 109 -10.09 -9.29 -0.99
CA ASP A 109 -10.12 -10.69 -1.44
C ASP A 109 -10.70 -10.82 -2.85
N LEU A 110 -11.80 -10.12 -3.15
CA LEU A 110 -12.38 -10.14 -4.48
C LEU A 110 -11.42 -9.57 -5.53
N LEU A 111 -10.70 -8.50 -5.20
CA LEU A 111 -9.66 -7.93 -6.07
C LEU A 111 -8.50 -8.91 -6.26
N PHE A 112 -8.05 -9.57 -5.20
CA PHE A 112 -7.02 -10.61 -5.26
C PHE A 112 -7.38 -11.70 -6.28
N TYR A 113 -8.55 -12.33 -6.13
CA TYR A 113 -8.98 -13.41 -7.02
C TYR A 113 -9.22 -12.94 -8.46
N TYR A 114 -9.72 -11.71 -8.63
CA TYR A 114 -9.86 -11.11 -9.95
C TYR A 114 -8.51 -11.00 -10.67
N LEU A 115 -7.50 -10.46 -9.98
CA LEU A 115 -6.15 -10.28 -10.53
C LEU A 115 -5.45 -11.60 -10.78
N GLU A 116 -5.60 -12.58 -9.88
CA GLU A 116 -5.07 -13.93 -10.05
C GLU A 116 -5.63 -14.60 -11.31
N ASN A 117 -6.96 -14.52 -11.51
CA ASN A 117 -7.61 -15.06 -12.69
C ASN A 117 -7.21 -14.30 -13.97
N GLU A 118 -7.16 -12.97 -13.91
CA GLU A 118 -6.76 -12.14 -15.05
C GLU A 118 -5.32 -12.44 -15.51
N PHE A 119 -4.40 -12.58 -14.56
CA PHE A 119 -3.02 -12.95 -14.83
C PHE A 119 -2.89 -14.37 -15.38
N SER A 120 -3.57 -15.34 -14.76
CA SER A 120 -3.44 -16.77 -15.13
C SER A 120 -4.14 -17.12 -16.45
N SER A 121 -5.20 -16.40 -16.82
CA SER A 121 -5.98 -16.70 -18.02
C SER A 121 -5.42 -16.10 -19.31
N LYS A 122 -4.41 -15.21 -19.23
CA LYS A 122 -3.87 -14.49 -20.37
C LYS A 122 -2.43 -14.90 -20.69
N LYS A 123 -2.14 -15.00 -21.99
CA LYS A 123 -0.77 -15.14 -22.46
C LYS A 123 -0.09 -13.77 -22.51
N ILE A 124 0.75 -13.49 -21.53
CA ILE A 124 1.52 -12.27 -21.44
C ILE A 124 2.74 -12.35 -22.36
N GLN A 125 3.04 -11.27 -23.08
CA GLN A 125 4.20 -11.16 -23.95
C GLN A 125 5.22 -10.18 -23.38
N VAL A 126 6.49 -10.53 -23.46
CA VAL A 126 7.60 -9.65 -23.09
C VAL A 126 7.71 -8.52 -24.11
N LEU A 127 7.72 -7.28 -23.65
CA LEU A 127 7.92 -6.08 -24.43
C LEU A 127 9.41 -5.79 -24.57
N ASP A 128 9.92 -5.74 -25.80
CA ASP A 128 11.35 -5.55 -26.07
C ASP A 128 11.90 -4.23 -25.51
N ARG A 129 11.11 -3.16 -25.49
CA ARG A 129 11.55 -1.86 -24.93
C ARG A 129 11.73 -1.91 -23.43
N VAL A 130 10.82 -2.58 -22.71
CA VAL A 130 10.96 -2.82 -21.27
C VAL A 130 12.19 -3.68 -20.99
N LYS A 131 12.35 -4.77 -21.75
CA LYS A 131 13.50 -5.68 -21.61
C LYS A 131 14.84 -4.96 -21.82
N LYS A 132 14.92 -4.01 -22.75
CA LYS A 132 16.13 -3.20 -22.98
C LYS A 132 16.46 -2.26 -21.83
N GLU A 133 15.47 -1.87 -21.03
CA GLU A 133 15.65 -0.92 -19.94
C GLU A 133 16.11 -1.60 -18.64
N ILE A 134 15.80 -2.88 -18.49
CA ILE A 134 16.18 -3.71 -17.35
C ILE A 134 17.57 -4.32 -17.62
N THR A 135 18.57 -3.82 -16.92
CA THR A 135 19.98 -4.25 -16.97
C THR A 135 20.37 -4.96 -15.66
N GLU A 136 21.55 -5.57 -15.60
CA GLU A 136 22.00 -6.32 -14.41
C GLU A 136 22.11 -5.43 -13.14
N ASP A 137 22.37 -4.14 -13.31
CA ASP A 137 22.45 -3.14 -12.25
C ASP A 137 21.11 -2.46 -11.90
N THR A 138 20.02 -2.89 -12.55
CA THR A 138 18.66 -2.42 -12.31
C THR A 138 18.05 -3.13 -11.11
N TYR A 139 17.52 -2.35 -10.18
CA TYR A 139 16.60 -2.82 -9.15
C TYR A 139 15.20 -2.30 -9.41
N ILE A 140 14.19 -3.07 -9.03
CA ILE A 140 12.80 -2.75 -9.33
C ILE A 140 11.97 -2.73 -8.06
N ILE A 141 11.17 -1.68 -7.90
CA ILE A 141 10.13 -1.58 -6.87
C ILE A 141 8.79 -1.64 -7.59
N SER A 142 8.03 -2.69 -7.31
CA SER A 142 6.72 -2.92 -7.89
C SER A 142 5.62 -2.57 -6.89
N PHE A 143 4.73 -1.69 -7.34
CA PHE A 143 3.47 -1.34 -6.70
C PHE A 143 2.32 -2.19 -7.25
N ASN A 144 2.56 -2.97 -8.32
CA ASN A 144 1.60 -3.91 -8.89
C ASN A 144 1.48 -5.13 -8.00
N TYR A 145 0.32 -5.77 -8.10
CA TYR A 145 0.05 -7.03 -7.41
C TYR A 145 0.41 -8.26 -8.24
N THR A 146 0.51 -8.13 -9.56
CA THR A 146 0.74 -9.26 -10.46
C THR A 146 2.22 -9.53 -10.69
N ASP A 147 2.51 -10.76 -11.09
CA ASP A 147 3.88 -11.26 -11.28
C ASP A 147 4.48 -10.92 -12.64
N THR A 148 3.86 -10.00 -13.39
CA THR A 148 4.29 -9.61 -14.75
C THR A 148 5.78 -9.22 -14.78
N ILE A 149 6.29 -8.60 -13.71
CA ILE A 149 7.70 -8.21 -13.62
C ILE A 149 8.68 -9.38 -13.52
N LYS A 150 8.25 -10.52 -12.97
CA LYS A 150 9.09 -11.72 -12.83
C LYS A 150 9.52 -12.30 -14.17
N MET A 151 8.80 -11.96 -15.24
CA MET A 151 9.16 -12.33 -16.61
C MET A 151 10.41 -11.61 -17.12
N TYR A 152 10.84 -10.53 -16.47
CA TYR A 152 11.95 -9.69 -16.90
C TYR A 152 13.20 -9.82 -16.02
N THR A 153 13.03 -10.00 -14.71
CA THR A 153 14.14 -10.03 -13.76
C THR A 153 13.76 -10.76 -12.48
N SER A 154 14.77 -11.22 -11.74
CA SER A 154 14.65 -11.68 -10.36
C SER A 154 14.98 -10.59 -9.33
N ASN A 155 15.48 -9.43 -9.78
CA ASN A 155 15.92 -8.34 -8.90
C ASN A 155 14.82 -7.29 -8.69
N TYR A 156 13.79 -7.66 -7.93
CA TYR A 156 12.62 -6.82 -7.66
C TYR A 156 12.18 -6.91 -6.20
N ASN A 157 11.34 -5.97 -5.78
CA ASN A 157 10.62 -5.98 -4.52
C ASN A 157 9.18 -5.50 -4.72
N PHE A 158 8.20 -6.26 -4.23
CA PHE A 158 6.80 -5.87 -4.22
C PHE A 158 6.47 -5.16 -2.91
N ILE A 159 5.99 -3.92 -2.94
CA ILE A 159 5.67 -3.20 -1.71
C ILE A 159 4.24 -3.42 -1.22
N HIS A 160 3.35 -3.89 -2.09
CA HIS A 160 1.93 -4.11 -1.80
C HIS A 160 1.54 -5.58 -1.77
N GLY A 161 2.51 -6.47 -1.61
CA GLY A 161 2.30 -7.90 -1.76
C GLY A 161 2.16 -8.32 -3.23
N SER A 162 1.98 -9.62 -3.42
CA SER A 162 1.93 -10.28 -4.72
C SER A 162 0.90 -11.41 -4.70
N ILE A 163 0.31 -11.66 -5.87
CA ILE A 163 -0.69 -12.74 -6.01
C ILE A 163 -0.09 -14.14 -5.84
N GLN A 164 1.18 -14.37 -6.18
CA GLN A 164 1.79 -15.70 -6.07
C GLN A 164 2.65 -15.91 -4.82
N ASP A 165 3.62 -15.02 -4.53
CA ASP A 165 4.58 -15.27 -3.44
C ASP A 165 3.93 -15.04 -2.08
N ASP A 166 3.28 -13.89 -1.93
CA ASP A 166 2.67 -13.49 -0.66
C ASP A 166 1.27 -14.05 -0.49
N LYS A 167 0.60 -14.40 -1.61
CA LYS A 167 -0.84 -14.72 -1.68
C LYS A 167 -1.69 -13.67 -0.95
N LYS A 168 -1.23 -12.42 -1.00
CA LYS A 168 -1.81 -11.31 -0.27
C LYS A 168 -1.50 -10.02 -0.99
N ILE A 169 -2.47 -9.11 -0.99
CA ILE A 169 -2.32 -7.77 -1.53
C ILE A 169 -2.63 -6.72 -0.45
N ILE A 170 -2.10 -5.53 -0.64
CA ILE A 170 -2.37 -4.35 0.20
C ILE A 170 -3.30 -3.43 -0.59
N LEU A 171 -4.59 -3.54 -0.31
CA LEU A 171 -5.60 -2.55 -0.70
C LEU A 171 -5.93 -1.71 0.54
N GLY A 172 -5.41 -0.49 0.61
CA GLY A 172 -5.56 0.38 1.77
C GLY A 172 -5.22 1.81 1.42
N PHE A 173 -5.40 2.73 2.37
CA PHE A 173 -5.18 4.15 2.15
C PHE A 173 -3.81 4.60 2.65
N ALA A 174 -3.25 5.60 1.96
CA ALA A 174 -1.88 6.05 2.23
C ALA A 174 -1.80 7.16 3.28
N ARG A 175 -2.79 8.06 3.34
CA ARG A 175 -2.77 9.19 4.26
C ARG A 175 -3.18 8.73 5.65
N GLY A 176 -2.24 8.81 6.57
CA GLY A 176 -2.44 8.61 7.99
C GLY A 176 -2.97 9.87 8.68
N ASP A 177 -3.86 10.66 8.07
CA ASP A 177 -4.62 11.71 8.77
C ASP A 177 -5.67 11.08 9.71
N VAL A 178 -5.29 9.96 10.33
CA VAL A 178 -6.05 9.22 11.29
C VAL A 178 -5.66 9.80 12.64
N SER A 179 -6.63 10.36 13.36
CA SER A 179 -6.39 11.01 14.65
C SER A 179 -5.60 10.10 15.58
N ASP A 180 -4.70 10.66 16.40
CA ASP A 180 -4.02 9.94 17.49
C ASP A 180 -4.97 9.25 18.48
N LEU A 181 -6.26 9.65 18.48
CA LEU A 181 -7.34 9.08 19.29
C LEU A 181 -8.08 7.93 18.59
N SER A 182 -7.64 7.54 17.40
CA SER A 182 -8.29 6.51 16.60
C SER A 182 -8.04 5.12 17.17
N THR A 183 -9.08 4.29 17.19
CA THR A 183 -8.99 2.90 17.63
C THR A 183 -8.37 2.02 16.55
N ASN A 184 -8.00 0.80 16.93
CA ASN A 184 -7.45 -0.23 16.04
C ASN A 184 -8.31 -0.46 14.79
N ASN A 185 -9.64 -0.34 14.92
CA ASN A 185 -10.57 -0.54 13.81
C ASN A 185 -10.42 0.55 12.73
N TYR A 186 -10.08 1.78 13.10
CA TYR A 186 -9.94 2.89 12.15
C TYR A 186 -8.64 2.82 11.34
N ILE A 187 -7.55 2.38 11.98
CA ILE A 187 -6.24 2.29 11.33
C ILE A 187 -6.03 0.96 10.58
N LYS A 188 -6.94 -0.01 10.66
CA LYS A 188 -6.76 -1.37 10.10
C LYS A 188 -6.34 -1.36 8.62
N TYR A 189 -6.88 -0.43 7.81
CA TYR A 189 -6.60 -0.31 6.38
C TYR A 189 -5.61 0.80 6.03
N TRP A 190 -4.94 1.39 7.03
CA TRP A 190 -3.80 2.24 6.77
C TRP A 190 -2.65 1.40 6.19
N LYS A 191 -2.08 1.84 5.07
CA LYS A 191 -1.05 1.07 4.34
C LYS A 191 0.15 0.70 5.21
N GLU A 192 0.56 1.53 6.16
CA GLU A 192 1.72 1.21 7.01
C GLU A 192 1.44 0.04 7.95
N VAL A 193 0.22 -0.05 8.50
CA VAL A 193 -0.25 -1.21 9.28
C VAL A 193 -0.26 -2.48 8.42
N LEU A 194 -0.79 -2.38 7.20
CA LEU A 194 -0.86 -3.52 6.27
C LEU A 194 0.53 -3.97 5.78
N LYS A 195 1.44 -3.02 5.54
CA LYS A 195 2.84 -3.30 5.16
C LYS A 195 3.58 -3.99 6.28
N GLU A 196 3.42 -3.55 7.52
CA GLU A 196 4.06 -4.21 8.66
C GLU A 196 3.54 -5.63 8.85
N LYS A 197 2.23 -5.84 8.67
CA LYS A 197 1.65 -7.20 8.62
C LYS A 197 2.25 -8.06 7.51
N LEU A 198 2.48 -7.48 6.33
CA LEU A 198 3.12 -8.17 5.20
C LEU A 198 4.61 -8.46 5.46
N ASN A 199 5.33 -7.54 6.09
CA ASN A 199 6.75 -7.72 6.44
C ASN A 199 6.92 -8.88 7.42
N PHE A 200 6.04 -8.98 8.42
CA PHE A 200 6.05 -10.12 9.34
C PHE A 200 5.72 -11.44 8.62
N LEU A 201 4.71 -11.47 7.74
CA LEU A 201 4.41 -12.66 6.93
C LEU A 201 5.62 -13.11 6.09
N ARG A 202 6.30 -12.16 5.43
CA ARG A 202 7.51 -12.44 4.65
C ARG A 202 8.65 -12.93 5.53
N PHE A 203 8.82 -12.36 6.71
CA PHE A 203 9.79 -12.85 7.69
C PHE A 203 9.50 -14.30 8.07
N LEU A 204 8.24 -14.65 8.33
CA LEU A 204 7.83 -16.02 8.64
C LEU A 204 8.16 -16.98 7.49
N ASN A 205 7.77 -16.63 6.26
CA ASN A 205 8.03 -17.43 5.07
C ASN A 205 9.53 -17.60 4.80
N ASN A 206 10.32 -16.52 4.87
CA ASN A 206 11.76 -16.56 4.59
C ASN A 206 12.54 -17.42 5.60
N ASN A 207 12.06 -17.50 6.84
CA ASN A 207 12.65 -18.33 7.88
C ASN A 207 12.02 -19.73 7.98
N ASN A 208 11.07 -20.07 7.09
CA ASN A 208 10.36 -21.35 7.06
C ASN A 208 9.66 -21.69 8.37
N TYR A 209 9.06 -20.69 9.02
CA TYR A 209 8.24 -20.92 10.22
C TYR A 209 6.92 -21.63 9.88
N GLU A 210 6.54 -22.61 10.70
CA GLU A 210 5.25 -23.29 10.64
C GLU A 210 4.16 -22.51 11.41
N ASN A 211 2.89 -22.90 11.28
CA ASN A 211 1.75 -22.29 11.98
C ASN A 211 1.61 -20.77 11.76
N ILE A 212 1.82 -20.33 10.51
CA ILE A 212 1.79 -18.91 10.12
C ILE A 212 0.52 -18.22 10.63
N GLU A 213 -0.66 -18.83 10.47
CA GLU A 213 -1.93 -18.23 10.91
C GLU A 213 -1.96 -17.91 12.42
N GLU A 214 -1.50 -18.85 13.26
CA GLU A 214 -1.44 -18.64 14.71
C GLU A 214 -0.45 -17.53 15.08
N LEU A 215 0.71 -17.49 14.42
CA LEU A 215 1.71 -16.45 14.62
C LEU A 215 1.22 -15.07 14.16
N MET A 216 0.47 -15.01 13.06
CA MET A 216 -0.15 -13.77 12.59
C MET A 216 -1.20 -13.26 13.58
N GLU A 217 -1.97 -14.14 14.21
CA GLU A 217 -2.92 -13.78 15.27
C GLU A 217 -2.23 -13.31 16.55
N GLU A 218 -1.16 -13.97 16.97
CA GLU A 218 -0.34 -13.53 18.10
C GLU A 218 0.33 -12.17 17.82
N PHE A 219 0.69 -11.88 16.56
CA PHE A 219 1.28 -10.60 16.17
C PHE A 219 0.27 -9.44 16.12
N ASN A 220 -1.01 -9.70 15.86
CA ASN A 220 -2.04 -8.66 15.64
C ASN A 220 -2.09 -7.61 16.79
N PRO A 221 -2.08 -7.96 18.08
CA PRO A 221 -2.07 -6.96 19.16
C PRO A 221 -0.82 -6.08 19.17
N HIS A 222 0.36 -6.66 18.89
CA HIS A 222 1.61 -5.91 18.78
C HIS A 222 1.56 -4.91 17.62
N LEU A 223 1.09 -5.37 16.45
CA LEU A 223 0.91 -4.55 15.27
C LEU A 223 0.00 -3.34 15.56
N MET A 224 -1.14 -3.55 16.20
CA MET A 224 -2.04 -2.45 16.54
C MET A 224 -1.42 -1.48 17.54
N CYS A 225 -0.70 -1.99 18.54
CA CYS A 225 -0.01 -1.16 19.53
C CYS A 225 1.07 -0.27 18.89
N MET A 226 1.83 -0.81 17.93
CA MET A 226 2.92 -0.10 17.23
C MET A 226 2.45 1.19 16.54
N PHE A 227 1.25 1.16 15.96
CA PHE A 227 0.67 2.28 15.21
C PHE A 227 -0.36 3.08 16.03
N SER A 228 -0.52 2.76 17.31
CA SER A 228 -1.30 3.55 18.27
C SER A 228 -0.43 4.61 18.95
N GLY A 229 -1.05 5.55 19.67
CA GLY A 229 -0.33 6.52 20.50
C GLY A 229 0.54 5.90 21.61
N LYS A 230 0.36 4.61 21.94
CA LYS A 230 1.25 3.89 22.88
C LYS A 230 2.60 3.55 22.26
N GLY A 231 2.62 3.22 20.97
CA GLY A 231 3.80 2.75 20.24
C GLY A 231 4.35 1.40 20.71
N GLY A 232 5.32 0.89 19.95
CA GLY A 232 6.09 -0.32 20.28
C GLY A 232 5.26 -1.60 20.37
N TYR A 233 5.91 -2.66 20.87
CA TYR A 233 5.29 -3.98 21.05
C TYR A 233 4.46 -4.03 22.33
N GLN A 234 3.29 -4.68 22.26
CA GLN A 234 2.40 -4.90 23.41
C GLN A 234 2.83 -6.06 24.33
N PHE A 235 4.09 -6.11 24.77
CA PHE A 235 4.48 -7.07 25.82
C PHE A 235 4.11 -6.54 27.22
N PRO A 236 3.82 -7.42 28.19
CA PRO A 236 3.73 -7.02 29.60
C PRO A 236 5.03 -6.34 30.05
N ILE A 237 4.96 -5.41 31.00
CA ILE A 237 6.15 -4.75 31.56
C ILE A 237 6.41 -5.32 32.95
N LYS A 238 7.64 -5.75 33.20
CA LYS A 238 8.15 -6.14 34.52
C LYS A 238 9.16 -5.10 35.01
N LYS A 239 9.40 -5.08 36.31
CA LYS A 239 10.32 -4.16 36.96
C LYS A 239 11.25 -4.90 37.89
N ASP A 240 12.53 -4.57 37.84
CA ASP A 240 13.56 -5.05 38.76
C ASP A 240 14.36 -3.88 39.36
N GLU A 241 15.51 -4.17 39.96
CA GLU A 241 16.40 -3.17 40.56
C GLU A 241 17.07 -2.27 39.51
N GLU A 242 17.09 -2.67 38.24
CA GLU A 242 17.77 -2.00 37.12
C GLU A 242 16.82 -1.17 36.24
N GLY A 243 15.51 -1.47 36.27
CA GLY A 243 14.49 -0.65 35.60
C GLY A 243 13.22 -1.40 35.21
N GLU A 244 12.46 -0.81 34.29
CA GLU A 244 11.32 -1.46 33.64
C GLU A 244 11.76 -2.09 32.31
N PHE A 245 11.31 -3.31 32.04
CA PHE A 245 11.62 -4.04 30.81
C PHE A 245 10.41 -4.82 30.30
N TYR A 246 10.40 -5.12 29.00
CA TYR A 246 9.36 -5.95 28.39
C TYR A 246 9.53 -7.43 28.79
N ASP A 247 8.48 -8.01 29.36
CA ASP A 247 8.37 -9.42 29.65
C ASP A 247 8.00 -10.20 28.40
N THR A 248 9.00 -10.74 27.74
CA THR A 248 8.86 -11.55 26.52
C THR A 248 8.64 -13.03 26.81
N SER A 249 8.50 -13.44 28.08
CA SER A 249 8.49 -14.86 28.47
C SER A 249 7.34 -15.68 27.90
N SER A 250 6.22 -15.04 27.54
CA SER A 250 5.05 -15.67 26.92
C SER A 250 5.01 -15.56 25.40
N ALA A 251 5.91 -14.78 24.79
CA ALA A 251 5.92 -14.55 23.35
C ALA A 251 6.54 -15.74 22.62
N SER A 252 5.97 -16.08 21.47
CA SER A 252 6.58 -17.09 20.61
C SER A 252 7.92 -16.61 20.07
N LYS A 253 8.84 -17.56 19.89
CA LYS A 253 10.17 -17.29 19.34
C LYS A 253 10.13 -16.49 18.01
N PRO A 254 9.25 -16.80 17.03
CA PRO A 254 9.21 -16.04 15.79
C PRO A 254 8.87 -14.56 15.98
N ILE A 255 8.00 -14.22 16.95
CA ILE A 255 7.70 -12.81 17.26
C ILE A 255 8.92 -12.12 17.85
N LEU A 256 9.64 -12.79 18.76
CA LEU A 256 10.86 -12.22 19.35
C LEU A 256 11.95 -12.03 18.32
N ASP A 257 12.21 -13.04 17.49
CA ASP A 257 13.21 -12.94 16.43
C ASP A 257 12.88 -11.79 15.45
N TYR A 258 11.59 -11.62 15.11
CA TYR A 258 11.16 -10.50 14.26
C TYR A 258 11.36 -9.15 14.97
N ALA A 259 10.88 -9.03 16.21
CA ALA A 259 11.01 -7.81 17.01
C ALA A 259 12.47 -7.39 17.18
N GLU A 260 13.36 -8.34 17.48
CA GLU A 260 14.80 -8.09 17.59
C GLU A 260 15.39 -7.64 16.24
N SER A 261 14.98 -8.24 15.12
CA SER A 261 15.46 -7.88 13.77
C SER A 261 15.09 -6.46 13.33
N THR A 262 14.01 -5.91 13.90
CA THR A 262 13.54 -4.53 13.67
C THR A 262 13.91 -3.58 14.81
N GLY A 263 14.56 -4.07 15.86
CA GLY A 263 14.89 -3.27 17.05
C GLY A 263 13.66 -2.83 17.85
N PHE A 264 12.58 -3.62 17.83
CA PHE A 264 11.30 -3.37 18.48
C PHE A 264 10.50 -2.18 17.91
N PHE A 265 10.76 -1.83 16.65
CA PHE A 265 10.02 -0.82 15.89
C PHE A 265 9.39 -1.43 14.63
N PRO A 266 8.42 -0.73 13.98
CA PRO A 266 7.97 -1.11 12.65
C PRO A 266 9.14 -1.23 11.67
N ALA A 267 9.05 -2.17 10.73
CA ALA A 267 10.08 -2.39 9.74
C ALA A 267 10.19 -1.15 8.82
N VAL A 268 11.41 -0.62 8.73
CA VAL A 268 11.75 0.49 7.84
C VAL A 268 12.38 -0.01 6.56
N ASP A 269 12.19 0.71 5.46
CA ASP A 269 12.93 0.48 4.23
C ASP A 269 14.43 0.73 4.44
N LYS A 270 15.21 -0.36 4.47
CA LYS A 270 16.67 -0.36 4.65
C LYS A 270 17.44 -0.16 3.33
N SER A 271 16.75 0.02 2.21
CA SER A 271 17.38 0.17 0.90
C SER A 271 18.20 1.46 0.81
N ASN A 272 19.42 1.35 0.26
CA ASN A 272 20.27 2.51 -0.01
C ASN A 272 20.02 3.02 -1.45
N TYR A 273 19.42 4.21 -1.55
CA TYR A 273 19.18 4.88 -2.83
C TYR A 273 20.24 5.92 -3.20
N GLY A 274 21.24 6.18 -2.35
CA GLY A 274 22.21 7.27 -2.54
C GLY A 274 22.99 7.21 -3.85
N ASP A 275 23.28 6.00 -4.34
CA ASP A 275 24.04 5.76 -5.59
C ASP A 275 23.15 5.70 -6.85
N VAL A 276 21.82 5.86 -6.70
CA VAL A 276 20.89 5.83 -7.85
C VAL A 276 21.12 7.06 -8.73
N GLU A 277 21.55 6.82 -9.96
CA GLU A 277 21.76 7.87 -10.96
C GLU A 277 20.57 8.05 -11.91
N GLU A 278 19.75 7.02 -12.06
CA GLU A 278 18.60 7.01 -12.97
C GLU A 278 17.38 6.37 -12.32
N ILE A 279 16.24 7.09 -12.32
CA ILE A 279 14.93 6.55 -11.94
C ILE A 279 14.05 6.44 -13.19
N VAL A 280 13.46 5.27 -13.41
CA VAL A 280 12.50 5.03 -14.49
C VAL A 280 11.14 4.75 -13.89
N ILE A 281 10.12 5.47 -14.35
CA ILE A 281 8.74 5.27 -13.94
C ILE A 281 8.01 4.51 -15.04
N MET A 282 7.47 3.34 -14.72
CA MET A 282 6.66 2.52 -15.62
C MET A 282 5.28 2.30 -15.03
N GLY A 283 4.31 3.14 -15.40
CA GLY A 283 2.91 2.89 -15.05
C GLY A 283 2.05 4.11 -14.74
N HIS A 284 0.90 3.83 -14.15
CA HIS A 284 -0.16 4.78 -13.80
C HIS A 284 -0.43 4.71 -12.30
N GLY A 285 -0.85 5.83 -11.71
CA GLY A 285 -1.30 5.87 -10.31
C GLY A 285 -0.19 6.04 -9.27
N LEU A 286 0.81 6.91 -9.51
CA LEU A 286 1.82 7.25 -8.49
C LEU A 286 1.27 8.12 -7.33
N GLU A 287 -0.02 8.46 -7.36
CA GLU A 287 -0.65 9.38 -6.42
C GLU A 287 -0.96 8.75 -5.08
N SER A 288 -1.41 7.49 -5.08
CA SER A 288 -1.69 6.77 -3.84
C SER A 288 -0.41 6.58 -3.03
N ASP A 289 0.73 6.35 -3.68
CA ASP A 289 2.00 6.09 -2.98
C ASP A 289 2.99 7.27 -3.06
N ILE A 290 2.45 8.47 -3.23
CA ILE A 290 3.23 9.69 -3.48
C ILE A 290 4.29 9.95 -2.40
N HIS A 291 3.96 9.70 -1.14
CA HIS A 291 4.87 9.93 -0.01
C HIS A 291 6.05 8.97 -0.03
N TYR A 292 5.80 7.70 -0.34
CA TYR A 292 6.84 6.69 -0.45
C TYR A 292 7.78 6.99 -1.62
N ILE A 293 7.21 7.35 -2.77
CA ILE A 293 7.97 7.74 -3.96
C ILE A 293 8.79 9.00 -3.68
N ASN A 294 8.22 10.03 -3.04
CA ASN A 294 8.95 11.23 -2.63
C ASN A 294 10.18 10.88 -1.77
N SER A 295 10.02 10.01 -0.77
CA SER A 295 11.13 9.54 0.07
C SER A 295 12.26 8.89 -0.74
N ILE A 296 11.93 8.10 -1.77
CA ILE A 296 12.94 7.52 -2.69
C ILE A 296 13.71 8.62 -3.41
N PHE A 297 13.01 9.61 -3.99
CA PHE A 297 13.65 10.74 -4.68
C PHE A 297 14.53 11.56 -3.73
N GLU A 298 14.09 11.83 -2.50
CA GLU A 298 14.87 12.55 -1.49
C GLU A 298 16.14 11.81 -1.07
N LYS A 299 16.07 10.48 -0.96
CA LYS A 299 17.22 9.62 -0.63
C LYS A 299 18.16 9.39 -1.82
N SER A 300 17.73 9.66 -3.05
CA SER A 300 18.51 9.47 -4.28
C SER A 300 19.41 10.66 -4.58
N THR A 301 20.46 10.86 -3.76
CA THR A 301 21.32 12.05 -3.82
C THR A 301 22.17 12.15 -5.09
N SER A 302 22.44 11.03 -5.77
CA SER A 302 23.22 10.98 -7.02
C SER A 302 22.36 11.04 -8.29
N LEU A 303 21.05 11.31 -8.17
CA LEU A 303 20.11 11.26 -9.28
C LEU A 303 20.47 12.27 -10.38
N LYS A 304 20.64 11.77 -11.61
CA LYS A 304 21.00 12.56 -12.80
C LYS A 304 19.91 12.54 -13.87
N ARG A 305 19.10 11.48 -13.93
CA ARG A 305 18.13 11.25 -15.00
C ARG A 305 16.83 10.67 -14.48
N VAL A 306 15.72 11.11 -15.05
CA VAL A 306 14.41 10.51 -14.83
C VAL A 306 13.75 10.21 -16.17
N LYS A 307 13.22 9.00 -16.30
CA LYS A 307 12.47 8.55 -17.48
C LYS A 307 11.03 8.20 -17.09
N LEU A 308 10.08 8.53 -17.95
CA LEU A 308 8.67 8.21 -17.80
C LEU A 308 8.22 7.35 -18.99
N PHE A 309 7.81 6.11 -18.72
CA PHE A 309 7.15 5.25 -19.69
C PHE A 309 5.65 5.52 -19.72
N THR A 310 5.10 5.63 -20.92
CA THR A 310 3.67 5.85 -21.20
C THR A 310 3.20 4.92 -22.30
N TYR A 311 1.89 4.59 -22.33
CA TYR A 311 1.30 3.71 -23.34
C TYR A 311 0.49 4.50 -24.38
N ASP A 312 0.25 3.87 -25.53
CA ASP A 312 -0.56 4.44 -26.60
C ASP A 312 -2.01 4.61 -26.14
N GLY A 313 -2.43 5.87 -25.96
CA GLY A 313 -3.78 6.23 -25.50
C GLY A 313 -3.82 7.03 -24.20
N GLU A 314 -2.68 7.22 -23.51
CA GLU A 314 -2.62 8.16 -22.39
C GLU A 314 -2.78 9.61 -22.88
N SER A 315 -3.66 10.38 -22.24
CA SER A 315 -3.93 11.76 -22.65
C SER A 315 -2.71 12.66 -22.45
N SER A 316 -2.47 13.59 -23.36
CA SER A 316 -1.36 14.55 -23.25
C SER A 316 -1.39 15.36 -21.95
N LYS A 317 -2.59 15.61 -21.40
CA LYS A 317 -2.78 16.29 -20.12
C LYS A 317 -2.23 15.47 -18.95
N GLU A 318 -2.48 14.16 -18.95
CA GLU A 318 -1.98 13.24 -17.92
C GLU A 318 -0.46 13.09 -17.99
N ILE A 319 0.10 12.95 -19.20
CA ILE A 319 1.56 12.89 -19.39
C ILE A 319 2.22 14.16 -18.84
N GLU A 320 1.68 15.34 -19.15
CA GLU A 320 2.26 16.60 -18.68
C GLU A 320 2.12 16.78 -17.16
N ARG A 321 0.99 16.36 -16.59
CA ARG A 321 0.78 16.35 -15.14
C ARG A 321 1.82 15.48 -14.43
N LYS A 322 2.03 14.24 -14.90
CA LYS A 322 3.07 13.32 -14.38
C LYS A 322 4.47 13.90 -14.51
N LYS A 323 4.81 14.50 -15.66
CA LYS A 323 6.11 15.15 -15.85
C LYS A 323 6.33 16.27 -14.84
N ASN A 324 5.34 17.14 -14.63
CA ASN A 324 5.46 18.25 -13.69
C ASN A 324 5.65 17.76 -12.25
N LEU A 325 4.94 16.68 -11.88
CA LEU A 325 5.12 16.03 -10.59
C LEU A 325 6.56 15.49 -10.44
N LEU A 326 7.06 14.74 -11.41
CA LEU A 326 8.41 14.17 -11.38
C LEU A 326 9.51 15.25 -11.38
N LYS A 327 9.32 16.37 -12.07
CA LYS A 327 10.21 17.54 -11.99
C LYS A 327 10.27 18.10 -10.57
N LYS A 328 9.11 18.24 -9.92
CA LYS A 328 9.02 18.74 -8.53
C LYS A 328 9.77 17.81 -7.56
N MET A 329 9.60 16.49 -7.70
CA MET A 329 10.24 15.49 -6.84
C MET A 329 11.76 15.40 -7.06
N SER A 330 12.17 15.27 -8.33
CA SER A 330 13.58 15.05 -8.69
C SER A 330 14.42 16.32 -8.68
N LYS A 331 13.80 17.50 -8.69
CA LYS A 331 14.45 18.81 -8.89
C LYS A 331 15.21 18.89 -10.23
N LEU A 332 14.91 18.00 -11.17
CA LEU A 332 15.44 18.02 -12.53
C LEU A 332 14.48 18.74 -13.47
N ASN A 333 15.04 19.46 -14.45
CA ASN A 333 14.26 20.23 -15.42
C ASN A 333 13.77 19.38 -16.60
N ASP A 334 14.45 18.28 -16.91
CA ASP A 334 14.15 17.41 -18.05
C ASP A 334 13.73 16.01 -17.59
N ILE A 335 12.61 15.54 -18.14
CA ILE A 335 12.03 14.22 -17.90
C ILE A 335 11.83 13.57 -19.25
N LYS A 336 12.59 12.50 -19.54
CA LYS A 336 12.54 11.82 -20.83
C LYS A 336 11.30 10.93 -20.90
N VAL A 337 10.40 11.20 -21.83
CA VAL A 337 9.21 10.36 -22.08
C VAL A 337 9.56 9.26 -23.09
N ILE A 338 9.15 8.03 -22.78
CA ILE A 338 9.36 6.83 -23.59
C ILE A 338 8.01 6.14 -23.77
N TYR A 339 7.72 5.64 -24.96
CA TYR A 339 6.53 4.84 -25.23
C TYR A 339 6.88 3.35 -25.09
N TYR A 340 5.95 2.54 -24.56
CA TYR A 340 6.14 1.09 -24.40
C TYR A 340 6.51 0.35 -25.69
#